data_AF-A0A926T3V2-F1
#
_entry.id   AF-A0A926T3V2-F1
#
_cell.length_a   1.000
_cell.length_b   1.000
_cell.length_c   1.000
_cell.angle_alpha   90.00
_cell.angle_beta   90.00
_cell.angle_gamma   90.00
#
_symmetry.space_group_name_H-M   'P 1'
#
loop_
_entity.id
_entity.type
_entity.pdbx_description
1 polymer ?
#
loop_
_entity_poly.entity_id
_entity_poly.type
_entity_poly.pdbx_seq_one_letter_code
_entity_poly.pdbx_strand_id
1 'polypeptide(L)'
;MFAFTLQSGSYFDSPELINEPPESFKEKYEKLLKDNFSAKFDFSNSFPELRQDFPNSDSYDLLNSKKEGTRRYFLLSSLDQSQNQSQPKPLYRLLAYPQKLSDTYALLINIFRPQAEGFDRVPLSEVGKFNPNQCLTLAKDPHFIGQTLLITAYLPKSKPANAEALRTDAEKLLKQLLGACPEFYQADKFLDSYILEFSRPKTSQTRYLVLFYLTDSTPKKLKKIYWDLPELFLYYHKITNGFQQSRKYADEIDQLIREKIESQSKLPESLNLDVLKNQLKEILKVVPEYTLQLRHLEDTLNTLNIHARNYQRTLKRLQDQANDPLQTQTNYNLDFFSRFAERESQTFQLQIQADINYAKPGSQLLDQAIASIRGLVEIDQAESDRISAQAEKERDRNQAERDRISAQAEKKRDRDLQNRITIIGVGIGVAGVTATAITDYIKEAEPPTKIQFFPWNSSPHPITKSISISLLIGALASVGTFVLIDLVEKLWRLIKPPSSTESPESKQSTLPSCSTSEMPAPTQQAQKVGETLPANSDKT
;
A
#
# COMPACT_ATOMS: atom_id res chain seq x y z
N MET A 1 22.90 -8.92 -13.70
CA MET A 1 21.87 -8.03 -14.29
C MET A 1 21.47 -7.06 -13.20
N PHE A 2 21.50 -5.76 -13.49
CA PHE A 2 21.08 -4.67 -12.60
C PHE A 2 19.95 -3.91 -13.30
N ALA A 3 18.90 -3.51 -12.57
CA ALA A 3 17.73 -2.84 -13.13
C ALA A 3 17.42 -1.53 -12.39
N PHE A 4 17.15 -0.48 -13.18
CA PHE A 4 16.92 0.90 -12.73
C PHE A 4 15.67 1.44 -13.40
N THR A 5 14.68 1.84 -12.61
CA THR A 5 13.41 2.40 -13.11
C THR A 5 13.66 3.72 -13.83
N LEU A 6 13.03 3.92 -14.99
CA LEU A 6 12.87 5.25 -15.60
C LEU A 6 11.55 5.84 -15.14
N GLN A 7 10.45 5.13 -15.41
CA GLN A 7 9.12 5.57 -15.04
C GLN A 7 8.46 4.51 -14.15
N SER A 8 7.80 4.91 -13.07
CA SER A 8 7.14 3.95 -12.18
C SER A 8 5.95 3.26 -12.86
N GLY A 9 5.36 3.91 -13.86
CA GLY A 9 4.12 3.47 -14.53
C GLY A 9 2.89 3.55 -13.61
N SER A 10 2.98 4.29 -12.51
CA SER A 10 2.05 4.23 -11.39
C SER A 10 1.74 5.62 -10.82
N TYR A 11 0.58 5.81 -10.18
CA TYR A 11 0.10 7.12 -9.72
C TYR A 11 0.89 7.74 -8.55
N PHE A 12 2.00 7.12 -8.15
CA PHE A 12 2.97 7.60 -7.17
C PHE A 12 3.89 8.69 -7.72
N ASP A 13 3.92 8.88 -9.05
CA ASP A 13 4.72 9.92 -9.69
C ASP A 13 4.25 11.31 -9.21
N SER A 14 4.94 11.86 -8.20
CA SER A 14 5.14 13.31 -8.07
C SER A 14 5.67 13.87 -9.41
N PRO A 15 5.56 15.18 -9.71
CA PRO A 15 5.73 15.74 -11.07
C PRO A 15 7.03 15.42 -11.82
N GLU A 16 8.03 14.87 -11.14
CA GLU A 16 9.27 14.30 -11.68
C GLU A 16 9.04 12.90 -12.29
N LEU A 17 8.35 12.83 -13.44
CA LEU A 17 8.49 11.67 -14.34
C LEU A 17 9.96 11.60 -14.78
N ILE A 18 10.70 10.57 -14.33
CA ILE A 18 12.14 10.44 -14.60
C ILE A 18 12.36 9.94 -16.04
N ASN A 19 12.28 10.88 -16.97
CA ASN A 19 12.85 10.74 -18.31
C ASN A 19 14.39 10.85 -18.24
N GLU A 20 15.06 9.99 -17.45
CA GLU A 20 16.52 9.91 -17.46
C GLU A 20 16.99 9.51 -18.87
N PRO A 21 17.83 10.30 -19.54
CA PRO A 21 18.23 10.01 -20.90
C PRO A 21 19.18 8.79 -20.95
N PRO A 22 19.20 8.04 -22.07
CA PRO A 22 20.10 6.89 -22.26
C PRO A 22 21.58 7.23 -22.03
N GLU A 23 21.96 8.48 -22.28
CA GLU A 23 23.28 9.08 -22.06
C GLU A 23 23.66 9.07 -20.57
N SER A 24 22.76 9.48 -19.67
CA SER A 24 23.01 9.47 -18.21
C SER A 24 23.18 8.05 -17.68
N PHE A 25 22.32 7.12 -18.12
CA PHE A 25 22.47 5.70 -17.80
C PHE A 25 23.79 5.12 -18.34
N LYS A 26 24.23 5.56 -19.52
CA LYS A 26 25.53 5.21 -20.09
C LYS A 26 26.68 5.72 -19.24
N GLU A 27 26.68 6.99 -18.84
CA GLU A 27 27.71 7.54 -17.96
C GLU A 27 27.80 6.80 -16.62
N LYS A 28 26.63 6.47 -16.00
CA LYS A 28 26.55 5.66 -14.78
C LYS A 28 27.29 4.32 -14.93
N TYR A 29 27.01 3.52 -15.98
CA TYR A 29 27.67 2.23 -16.15
C TYR A 29 29.11 2.33 -16.67
N GLU A 30 29.44 3.33 -17.49
CA GLU A 30 30.82 3.56 -17.95
C GLU A 30 31.75 3.81 -16.77
N LYS A 31 31.34 4.69 -15.86
CA LYS A 31 32.09 4.99 -14.64
C LYS A 31 32.25 3.75 -13.77
N LEU A 32 31.15 3.04 -13.48
CA LEU A 32 31.18 1.79 -12.70
C LEU A 32 32.21 0.77 -13.24
N LEU A 33 32.27 0.63 -14.57
CA LEU A 33 33.20 -0.30 -15.21
C LEU A 33 34.66 0.19 -15.16
N LYS A 34 34.92 1.46 -15.49
CA LYS A 34 36.27 2.05 -15.47
C LYS A 34 36.87 2.04 -14.06
N ASP A 35 36.10 2.49 -13.06
CA ASP A 35 36.55 2.66 -11.67
C ASP A 35 36.94 1.33 -11.00
N ASN A 36 36.38 0.19 -11.47
CA ASN A 36 36.56 -1.11 -10.83
C ASN A 36 37.33 -2.15 -11.66
N PHE A 37 37.42 -1.99 -12.98
CA PHE A 37 38.03 -3.00 -13.87
C PHE A 37 39.23 -2.51 -14.70
N SER A 38 39.53 -1.20 -14.70
CA SER A 38 40.64 -0.61 -15.48
C SER A 38 42.02 -1.23 -15.22
N ALA A 39 42.29 -1.68 -14.00
CA ALA A 39 43.55 -2.34 -13.64
C ALA A 39 43.70 -3.78 -14.20
N LYS A 40 42.67 -4.34 -14.85
CA LYS A 40 42.63 -5.75 -15.28
C LYS A 40 42.21 -5.94 -16.74
N PHE A 41 41.42 -5.02 -17.29
CA PHE A 41 40.87 -5.07 -18.63
C PHE A 41 41.34 -3.89 -19.47
N ASP A 42 41.49 -4.10 -20.78
CA ASP A 42 41.86 -3.03 -21.71
C ASP A 42 40.67 -2.10 -21.99
N PHE A 43 40.79 -0.83 -21.60
CA PHE A 43 39.82 0.25 -21.90
C PHE A 43 40.34 1.24 -22.96
N SER A 44 41.35 0.86 -23.76
CA SER A 44 41.88 1.70 -24.87
C SER A 44 40.84 2.07 -25.93
N ASN A 45 39.84 1.20 -26.12
CA ASN A 45 38.74 1.40 -27.05
C ASN A 45 37.61 2.21 -26.39
N SER A 46 37.07 3.19 -27.10
CA SER A 46 35.91 3.95 -26.64
C SER A 46 34.66 3.06 -26.51
N PHE A 47 33.79 3.43 -25.58
CA PHE A 47 32.51 2.76 -25.39
C PHE A 47 31.59 3.01 -26.60
N PRO A 48 30.84 1.99 -27.07
CA PRO A 48 30.00 2.12 -28.27
C PRO A 48 28.97 3.24 -28.16
N GLU A 49 28.70 3.89 -29.30
CA GLU A 49 27.66 4.90 -29.44
C GLU A 49 26.27 4.34 -29.12
N LEU A 50 25.41 5.21 -28.61
CA LEU A 50 24.00 4.91 -28.37
C LEU A 50 23.22 4.95 -29.69
N ARG A 51 22.11 4.23 -29.73
CA ARG A 51 21.13 4.32 -30.81
C ARG A 51 20.56 5.74 -30.94
N GLN A 52 20.09 6.06 -32.14
CA GLN A 52 19.44 7.33 -32.47
C GLN A 52 17.99 7.13 -32.94
N ASP A 53 17.59 5.88 -33.21
CA ASP A 53 16.34 5.48 -33.82
C ASP A 53 15.25 5.05 -32.81
N PHE A 54 15.61 4.94 -31.52
CA PHE A 54 14.75 4.68 -30.35
C PHE A 54 13.40 4.02 -30.68
N PRO A 55 13.40 2.75 -31.10
CA PRO A 55 12.24 2.12 -31.70
C PRO A 55 11.06 2.03 -30.72
N ASN A 56 9.84 2.13 -31.25
CA ASN A 56 8.61 1.96 -30.49
C ASN A 56 8.40 0.47 -30.13
N SER A 57 9.14 0.01 -29.12
CA SER A 57 9.17 -1.38 -28.66
C SER A 57 9.47 -1.43 -27.16
N ASP A 58 8.81 -2.34 -26.45
CA ASP A 58 9.05 -2.63 -25.03
C ASP A 58 10.41 -3.27 -24.74
N SER A 59 11.26 -3.60 -25.73
CA SER A 59 12.58 -4.18 -25.46
C SER A 59 13.57 -3.90 -26.59
N TYR A 60 14.64 -3.17 -26.30
CA TYR A 60 15.73 -2.96 -27.26
C TYR A 60 17.11 -2.72 -26.63
N ASP A 61 18.15 -3.16 -27.35
CA ASP A 61 19.55 -2.80 -27.15
C ASP A 61 19.74 -1.28 -27.18
N LEU A 62 20.46 -0.69 -26.23
CA LEU A 62 20.77 0.75 -26.26
C LEU A 62 21.94 1.11 -27.18
N LEU A 63 22.81 0.15 -27.53
CA LEU A 63 24.02 0.38 -28.33
C LEU A 63 23.74 0.28 -29.84
N ASN A 64 24.36 1.16 -30.63
CA ASN A 64 24.09 1.31 -32.06
C ASN A 64 24.48 0.05 -32.89
N SER A 65 23.50 -0.49 -33.63
CA SER A 65 23.65 -1.70 -34.44
C SER A 65 23.91 -1.41 -35.91
N LYS A 66 25.18 -1.52 -36.35
CA LYS A 66 25.59 -1.43 -37.78
C LYS A 66 24.95 -2.46 -38.73
N LYS A 67 24.11 -3.36 -38.23
CA LYS A 67 23.26 -4.31 -38.97
C LYS A 67 22.00 -4.59 -38.14
N GLU A 68 20.85 -4.59 -38.79
CA GLU A 68 19.57 -4.91 -38.18
C GLU A 68 19.56 -6.33 -37.56
N GLY A 69 18.73 -6.54 -36.53
CA GLY A 69 18.61 -7.82 -35.80
C GLY A 69 19.87 -8.29 -35.05
N THR A 70 20.99 -7.58 -35.12
CA THR A 70 22.28 -8.00 -34.55
C THR A 70 22.49 -7.38 -33.17
N ARG A 71 22.34 -8.19 -32.11
CA ARG A 71 22.56 -7.75 -30.72
C ARG A 71 23.94 -7.08 -30.53
N ARG A 72 23.99 -5.96 -29.81
CA ARG A 72 25.18 -5.13 -29.58
C ARG A 72 25.52 -5.03 -28.10
N TYR A 73 26.69 -5.54 -27.75
CA TYR A 73 27.31 -5.45 -26.44
C TYR A 73 28.73 -4.89 -26.57
N PHE A 74 29.22 -4.26 -25.50
CA PHE A 74 30.63 -3.94 -25.33
C PHE A 74 31.38 -5.17 -24.81
N LEU A 75 32.59 -5.43 -25.31
CA LEU A 75 33.39 -6.59 -24.94
C LEU A 75 34.84 -6.18 -24.70
N LEU A 76 35.31 -6.36 -23.47
CA LEU A 76 36.68 -6.15 -23.07
C LEU A 76 37.42 -7.47 -22.89
N SER A 77 38.73 -7.42 -23.16
CA SER A 77 39.68 -8.49 -22.91
C SER A 77 40.59 -8.11 -21.75
N SER A 78 40.99 -9.08 -20.93
CA SER A 78 42.00 -8.84 -19.90
C SER A 78 43.36 -8.53 -20.51
N LEU A 79 44.17 -7.75 -19.78
CA LEU A 79 45.59 -7.55 -20.09
C LEU A 79 46.37 -8.87 -19.95
N ASP A 80 46.00 -9.67 -18.94
CA ASP A 80 46.49 -11.03 -18.75
C ASP A 80 46.09 -11.95 -19.93
N GLN A 81 47.00 -12.83 -20.35
CA GLN A 81 46.74 -13.92 -21.30
C GLN A 81 46.76 -15.29 -20.59
N SER A 82 46.11 -16.29 -21.20
CA SER A 82 46.21 -17.68 -20.77
C SER A 82 47.63 -18.22 -20.96
N GLN A 83 48.06 -19.16 -20.10
CA GLN A 83 49.35 -19.85 -20.23
C GLN A 83 49.43 -20.81 -21.44
N ASN A 84 48.45 -20.78 -22.34
CA ASN A 84 48.43 -21.61 -23.54
C ASN A 84 49.22 -20.95 -24.67
N GLN A 85 50.50 -21.32 -24.79
CA GLN A 85 51.42 -20.78 -25.79
C GLN A 85 50.99 -21.06 -27.26
N SER A 86 50.18 -22.10 -27.52
CA SER A 86 49.73 -22.42 -28.89
C SER A 86 48.46 -21.67 -29.31
N GLN A 87 47.67 -21.18 -28.35
CA GLN A 87 46.53 -20.30 -28.57
C GLN A 87 46.41 -19.24 -27.46
N PRO A 88 47.22 -18.17 -27.50
CA PRO A 88 47.11 -17.06 -26.56
C PRO A 88 45.72 -16.44 -26.64
N LYS A 89 44.99 -16.50 -25.53
CA LYS A 89 43.65 -15.94 -25.37
C LYS A 89 43.64 -15.06 -24.12
N PRO A 90 42.87 -13.96 -24.08
CA PRO A 90 42.67 -13.18 -22.86
C PRO A 90 42.21 -14.10 -21.72
N LEU A 91 42.88 -14.03 -20.57
CA LEU A 91 42.61 -14.86 -19.39
C LEU A 91 41.19 -14.65 -18.85
N TYR A 92 40.66 -13.43 -18.99
CA TYR A 92 39.29 -13.08 -18.68
C TYR A 92 38.67 -12.22 -19.80
N ARG A 93 37.34 -12.21 -19.87
CA ARG A 93 36.56 -11.26 -20.69
C ARG A 93 35.46 -10.64 -19.85
N LEU A 94 35.15 -9.38 -20.13
CA LEU A 94 34.03 -8.64 -19.56
C LEU A 94 33.11 -8.21 -20.70
N LEU A 95 31.85 -8.62 -20.64
CA LEU A 95 30.79 -8.22 -21.54
C LEU A 95 29.84 -7.28 -20.79
N ALA A 96 29.53 -6.12 -21.38
CA ALA A 96 28.53 -5.18 -20.88
C ALA A 96 27.46 -4.95 -21.95
N TYR A 97 26.21 -5.21 -21.60
CA TYR A 97 25.06 -5.15 -22.50
C TYR A 97 23.94 -4.32 -21.85
N PRO A 98 23.81 -3.03 -22.22
CA PRO A 98 22.79 -2.12 -21.72
C PRO A 98 21.54 -2.17 -22.62
N GLN A 99 20.36 -2.22 -22.01
CA GLN A 99 19.07 -2.42 -22.66
C GLN A 99 18.02 -1.48 -22.07
N LYS A 100 17.04 -1.05 -22.88
CA LYS A 100 15.74 -0.62 -22.37
C LYS A 100 14.80 -1.82 -22.36
N LEU A 101 14.18 -2.08 -21.22
CA LEU A 101 13.19 -3.14 -21.00
C LEU A 101 11.96 -2.50 -20.37
N SER A 102 10.95 -2.24 -21.20
CA SER A 102 9.76 -1.45 -20.91
C SER A 102 10.16 -0.06 -20.35
N ASP A 103 9.55 0.38 -19.26
CA ASP A 103 9.85 1.57 -18.46
C ASP A 103 11.19 1.54 -17.67
N THR A 104 12.06 0.55 -17.89
CA THR A 104 13.26 0.30 -17.06
C THR A 104 14.54 0.24 -17.90
N TYR A 105 15.65 0.77 -17.41
CA TYR A 105 16.98 0.45 -17.94
C TYR A 105 17.60 -0.77 -17.23
N ALA A 106 18.14 -1.69 -18.01
CA ALA A 106 18.81 -2.90 -17.53
C ALA A 106 20.25 -2.99 -18.01
N LEU A 107 21.15 -3.38 -17.12
CA LEU A 107 22.56 -3.65 -17.42
C LEU A 107 22.89 -5.11 -17.17
N LEU A 108 23.23 -5.84 -18.23
CA LEU A 108 23.85 -7.16 -18.14
C LEU A 108 25.37 -7.02 -18.21
N ILE A 109 26.03 -7.08 -17.05
CA ILE A 109 27.47 -7.36 -16.95
C ILE A 109 27.65 -8.88 -16.86
N ASN A 110 28.59 -9.44 -17.62
CA ASN A 110 29.06 -10.82 -17.53
C ASN A 110 30.60 -10.85 -17.57
N ILE A 111 31.24 -11.38 -16.52
CA ILE A 111 32.69 -11.49 -16.38
C ILE A 111 33.03 -12.98 -16.33
N PHE A 112 33.81 -13.46 -17.29
CA PHE A 112 34.06 -14.89 -17.46
C PHE A 112 35.52 -15.20 -17.86
N ARG A 113 35.97 -16.41 -17.52
CA ARG A 113 37.20 -17.01 -18.06
C ARG A 113 36.83 -17.78 -19.34
N PRO A 114 37.41 -17.47 -20.52
CA PRO A 114 37.11 -18.20 -21.74
C PRO A 114 37.47 -19.69 -21.62
N GLN A 115 36.60 -20.57 -22.14
CA GLN A 115 36.86 -22.02 -22.14
C GLN A 115 38.08 -22.34 -23.03
N ALA A 116 39.02 -23.10 -22.46
CA ALA A 116 40.31 -23.43 -23.04
C ALA A 116 40.86 -24.64 -22.28
N GLU A 117 40.76 -25.82 -22.89
CA GLU A 117 41.07 -27.11 -22.28
C GLU A 117 42.42 -27.11 -21.55
N GLY A 118 42.40 -27.40 -20.24
CA GLY A 118 43.58 -27.39 -19.36
C GLY A 118 43.91 -26.03 -18.73
N PHE A 119 43.43 -24.91 -19.29
CA PHE A 119 43.82 -23.54 -18.90
C PHE A 119 42.67 -22.68 -18.35
N ASP A 120 41.43 -23.17 -18.39
CA ASP A 120 40.20 -22.48 -17.94
C ASP A 120 39.85 -22.69 -16.46
N ARG A 121 40.56 -23.57 -15.75
CA ARG A 121 40.39 -23.79 -14.31
C ARG A 121 40.65 -22.52 -13.49
N VAL A 122 39.73 -22.21 -12.56
CA VAL A 122 39.84 -21.10 -11.60
C VAL A 122 40.05 -21.67 -10.19
N PRO A 123 41.19 -21.42 -9.52
CA PRO A 123 41.36 -21.71 -8.10
C PRO A 123 40.38 -20.89 -7.26
N LEU A 124 39.84 -21.46 -6.18
CA LEU A 124 38.84 -20.77 -5.33
C LEU A 124 39.37 -19.41 -4.84
N SER A 125 40.64 -19.33 -4.44
CA SER A 125 41.29 -18.07 -4.03
C SER A 125 41.21 -16.94 -5.08
N GLU A 126 41.09 -17.25 -6.36
CA GLU A 126 40.94 -16.27 -7.44
C GLU A 126 39.51 -15.74 -7.63
N VAL A 127 38.48 -16.36 -7.02
CA VAL A 127 37.08 -16.00 -7.27
C VAL A 127 36.77 -14.55 -6.88
N GLY A 128 37.41 -14.01 -5.84
CA GLY A 128 37.31 -12.59 -5.48
C GLY A 128 37.77 -11.63 -6.60
N LYS A 129 38.65 -12.07 -7.52
CA LYS A 129 39.10 -11.29 -8.69
C LYS A 129 38.01 -11.08 -9.76
N PHE A 130 36.80 -11.60 -9.55
CA PHE A 130 35.61 -11.35 -10.39
C PHE A 130 34.69 -10.25 -9.83
N ASN A 131 34.91 -9.82 -8.57
CA ASN A 131 34.12 -8.79 -7.88
C ASN A 131 35.05 -7.79 -7.14
N PRO A 132 35.93 -7.08 -7.87
CA PRO A 132 36.80 -6.07 -7.27
C PRO A 132 35.96 -5.01 -6.55
N ASN A 133 36.44 -4.55 -5.38
CA ASN A 133 35.80 -3.51 -4.57
C ASN A 133 34.32 -3.75 -4.20
N GLN A 134 33.81 -4.99 -4.30
CA GLN A 134 32.38 -5.32 -4.18
C GLN A 134 31.49 -4.63 -5.25
N CYS A 135 32.04 -4.30 -6.43
CA CYS A 135 31.36 -3.56 -7.49
C CYS A 135 30.12 -4.26 -8.09
N LEU A 136 29.90 -5.55 -7.79
CA LEU A 136 28.69 -6.29 -8.19
C LEU A 136 27.50 -6.05 -7.25
N THR A 137 27.54 -5.07 -6.34
CA THR A 137 26.43 -4.72 -5.44
C THR A 137 26.07 -3.23 -5.53
N LEU A 138 25.00 -2.89 -6.25
CA LEU A 138 24.63 -1.50 -6.60
C LEU A 138 23.49 -0.91 -5.77
N ALA A 139 23.54 -1.05 -4.44
CA ALA A 139 22.47 -0.65 -3.52
C ALA A 139 22.46 0.86 -3.15
N LYS A 140 22.85 1.77 -4.07
CA LYS A 140 23.06 3.22 -3.77
C LYS A 140 22.48 4.21 -4.81
N ASP A 141 21.57 3.76 -5.68
CA ASP A 141 20.78 4.66 -6.54
C ASP A 141 19.30 4.55 -6.11
N PRO A 142 18.57 5.65 -5.83
CA PRO A 142 17.16 5.60 -5.42
C PRO A 142 16.24 4.85 -6.39
N HIS A 143 16.60 4.79 -7.68
CA HIS A 143 15.81 4.19 -8.75
C HIS A 143 16.18 2.72 -9.00
N PHE A 144 17.14 2.18 -8.24
CA PHE A 144 17.55 0.79 -8.31
C PHE A 144 16.48 -0.13 -7.72
N ILE A 145 15.79 -0.89 -8.59
CA ILE A 145 14.75 -1.84 -8.15
C ILE A 145 15.32 -3.18 -7.72
N GLY A 146 16.45 -3.61 -8.30
CA GLY A 146 17.15 -4.81 -7.88
C GLY A 146 18.18 -5.36 -8.87
N GLN A 147 18.86 -6.42 -8.45
CA GLN A 147 19.89 -7.11 -9.23
C GLN A 147 19.85 -8.63 -9.07
N THR A 148 20.15 -9.35 -10.16
CA THR A 148 20.42 -10.79 -10.13
C THR A 148 21.88 -11.07 -10.49
N LEU A 149 22.60 -11.71 -9.58
CA LEU A 149 23.90 -12.32 -9.85
C LEU A 149 23.67 -13.79 -10.17
N LEU A 150 23.92 -14.18 -11.42
CA LEU A 150 23.93 -15.58 -11.86
C LEU A 150 25.38 -16.03 -11.98
N ILE A 151 25.85 -16.80 -11.00
CA ILE A 151 27.18 -17.39 -10.98
C ILE A 151 27.08 -18.77 -11.63
N THR A 152 27.82 -18.99 -12.72
CA THR A 152 27.86 -20.30 -13.41
C THR A 152 29.28 -20.84 -13.48
N ALA A 153 29.50 -22.09 -13.06
CA ALA A 153 30.82 -22.71 -13.09
C ALA A 153 30.73 -24.23 -13.33
N TYR A 154 31.66 -24.80 -14.10
CA TYR A 154 31.87 -26.24 -14.09
C TYR A 154 32.41 -26.68 -12.73
N LEU A 155 31.79 -27.71 -12.14
CA LEU A 155 32.24 -28.29 -10.88
C LEU A 155 32.76 -29.72 -11.16
N PRO A 156 34.03 -30.04 -10.90
CA PRO A 156 34.61 -31.37 -11.16
C PRO A 156 34.18 -32.37 -10.05
N LYS A 157 32.88 -32.64 -9.99
CA LYS A 157 32.19 -33.45 -8.97
C LYS A 157 31.12 -34.26 -9.68
N SER A 158 30.93 -35.53 -9.31
CA SER A 158 29.80 -36.33 -9.80
C SER A 158 28.48 -35.67 -9.42
N LYS A 159 27.47 -35.76 -10.30
CA LYS A 159 26.15 -35.18 -10.02
C LYS A 159 25.54 -35.84 -8.78
N PRO A 160 25.23 -35.09 -7.71
CA PRO A 160 24.59 -35.64 -6.52
C PRO A 160 23.12 -35.98 -6.78
N ALA A 161 22.48 -36.71 -5.85
CA ALA A 161 21.06 -37.06 -5.97
C ALA A 161 20.10 -35.87 -5.80
N ASN A 162 20.46 -34.90 -4.94
CA ASN A 162 19.67 -33.72 -4.62
C ASN A 162 20.48 -32.43 -4.79
N ALA A 163 19.80 -31.28 -4.75
CA ALA A 163 20.42 -29.97 -5.01
C ALA A 163 21.19 -29.46 -3.78
N GLU A 164 20.70 -29.81 -2.59
CA GLU A 164 21.19 -29.42 -1.27
C GLU A 164 22.63 -29.91 -1.02
N ALA A 165 23.03 -31.03 -1.62
CA ALA A 165 24.41 -31.56 -1.60
C ALA A 165 25.45 -30.67 -2.31
N LEU A 166 25.03 -29.55 -2.92
CA LEU A 166 25.89 -28.50 -3.48
C LEU A 166 25.88 -27.21 -2.65
N ARG A 167 25.06 -27.13 -1.58
CA ARG A 167 24.89 -25.93 -0.75
C ARG A 167 26.22 -25.44 -0.18
N THR A 168 27.00 -26.32 0.44
CA THR A 168 28.30 -25.95 1.03
C THR A 168 29.34 -25.52 -0.02
N ASP A 169 29.23 -26.00 -1.27
CA ASP A 169 30.10 -25.57 -2.36
C ASP A 169 29.70 -24.18 -2.87
N ALA A 170 28.40 -23.90 -2.95
CA ALA A 170 27.86 -22.57 -3.27
C ALA A 170 28.12 -21.54 -2.14
N GLU A 171 27.97 -21.91 -0.88
CA GLU A 171 28.27 -21.04 0.28
C GLU A 171 29.75 -20.61 0.32
N LYS A 172 30.67 -21.54 0.04
CA LYS A 172 32.11 -21.24 -0.11
C LYS A 172 32.37 -20.30 -1.29
N LEU A 173 31.74 -20.56 -2.44
CA LEU A 173 31.89 -19.76 -3.66
C LEU A 173 31.40 -18.32 -3.44
N LEU A 174 30.21 -18.15 -2.84
CA LEU A 174 29.64 -16.84 -2.52
C LEU A 174 30.47 -16.09 -1.48
N LYS A 175 30.88 -16.76 -0.38
CA LYS A 175 31.76 -16.14 0.63
C LYS A 175 33.08 -15.64 0.03
N GLN A 176 33.66 -16.36 -0.92
CA GLN A 176 34.90 -15.96 -1.58
C GLN A 176 34.70 -14.88 -2.66
N LEU A 177 33.51 -14.77 -3.26
CA LEU A 177 33.15 -13.73 -4.23
C LEU A 177 32.75 -12.41 -3.55
N LEU A 178 32.02 -12.48 -2.42
CA LEU A 178 31.33 -11.36 -1.78
C LEU A 178 31.90 -10.98 -0.40
N GLY A 179 32.89 -11.72 0.11
CA GLY A 179 33.42 -11.62 1.47
C GLY A 179 32.51 -12.23 2.55
N ALA A 180 31.19 -12.14 2.36
CA ALA A 180 30.15 -12.75 3.20
C ALA A 180 29.32 -13.77 2.41
N CYS A 181 28.65 -14.69 3.11
CA CYS A 181 27.63 -15.55 2.48
C CYS A 181 26.23 -14.95 2.72
N PRO A 182 25.44 -14.66 1.68
CA PRO A 182 24.03 -14.35 1.82
C PRO A 182 23.26 -15.56 2.40
N GLU A 183 22.06 -15.34 2.94
CA GLU A 183 21.24 -16.42 3.49
C GLU A 183 20.78 -17.40 2.39
N PHE A 184 20.94 -18.71 2.61
CA PHE A 184 20.38 -19.73 1.72
C PHE A 184 18.85 -19.70 1.76
N TYR A 185 18.22 -19.58 0.58
CA TYR A 185 16.76 -19.53 0.45
C TYR A 185 16.19 -20.87 -0.03
N GLN A 186 16.67 -21.39 -1.16
CA GLN A 186 16.17 -22.64 -1.74
C GLN A 186 17.18 -23.27 -2.70
N ALA A 187 16.95 -24.54 -3.06
CA ALA A 187 17.60 -25.19 -4.18
C ALA A 187 16.56 -26.00 -4.99
N ASP A 188 16.87 -26.34 -6.24
CA ASP A 188 16.15 -27.35 -7.03
C ASP A 188 16.98 -27.80 -8.25
N LYS A 189 16.42 -28.75 -9.00
CA LYS A 189 16.78 -29.04 -10.39
C LYS A 189 16.60 -27.79 -11.26
N PHE A 190 17.47 -27.63 -12.24
CA PHE A 190 17.35 -26.60 -13.27
C PHE A 190 18.05 -27.08 -14.54
N LEU A 191 17.34 -27.00 -15.67
CA LEU A 191 17.73 -27.60 -16.96
C LEU A 191 17.94 -29.11 -16.83
N ASP A 192 19.19 -29.54 -16.67
CA ASP A 192 19.61 -30.92 -16.34
C ASP A 192 20.64 -30.98 -15.20
N SER A 193 20.89 -29.87 -14.52
CA SER A 193 21.72 -29.76 -13.33
C SER A 193 20.88 -29.27 -12.14
N TYR A 194 21.50 -28.54 -11.20
CA TYR A 194 20.87 -27.95 -10.03
C TYR A 194 21.22 -26.46 -9.92
N ILE A 195 20.27 -25.66 -9.43
CA ILE A 195 20.45 -24.25 -9.12
C ILE A 195 20.15 -24.00 -7.63
N LEU A 196 20.89 -23.09 -7.03
CA LEU A 196 20.76 -22.70 -5.63
C LEU A 196 20.53 -21.19 -5.53
N GLU A 197 19.55 -20.79 -4.74
CA GLU A 197 19.16 -19.40 -4.52
C GLU A 197 19.50 -18.94 -3.11
N PHE A 198 20.08 -17.75 -3.03
CA PHE A 198 20.39 -17.07 -1.78
C PHE A 198 19.83 -15.64 -1.80
N SER A 199 19.56 -15.12 -0.61
CA SER A 199 18.64 -14.02 -0.28
C SER A 199 17.15 -14.39 -0.40
N ARG A 200 16.34 -13.92 0.56
CA ARG A 200 14.87 -14.06 0.52
C ARG A 200 14.23 -12.99 -0.38
N PRO A 201 13.29 -13.34 -1.27
CA PRO A 201 12.62 -12.37 -2.15
C PRO A 201 11.83 -11.27 -1.40
N LYS A 202 11.35 -11.57 -0.17
CA LYS A 202 10.56 -10.64 0.66
C LYS A 202 11.37 -9.47 1.25
N THR A 203 12.70 -9.56 1.30
CA THR A 203 13.55 -8.64 2.10
C THR A 203 14.85 -8.21 1.41
N SER A 204 15.07 -8.60 0.16
CA SER A 204 16.30 -8.32 -0.57
C SER A 204 16.02 -7.82 -1.98
N GLN A 205 16.71 -6.74 -2.36
CA GLN A 205 16.81 -6.27 -3.75
C GLN A 205 17.90 -7.03 -4.54
N THR A 206 18.70 -7.88 -3.88
CA THR A 206 19.71 -8.72 -4.55
C THR A 206 19.34 -10.20 -4.49
N ARG A 207 19.18 -10.80 -5.67
CA ARG A 207 19.02 -12.25 -5.87
C ARG A 207 20.37 -12.86 -6.26
N TYR A 208 20.82 -13.89 -5.54
CA TYR A 208 22.00 -14.66 -5.93
C TYR A 208 21.58 -16.06 -6.40
N LEU A 209 22.02 -16.44 -7.60
CA LEU A 209 21.76 -17.73 -8.21
C LEU A 209 23.09 -18.41 -8.52
N VAL A 210 23.31 -19.61 -7.98
CA VAL A 210 24.50 -20.44 -8.26
C VAL A 210 24.07 -21.66 -9.06
N LEU A 211 24.58 -21.78 -10.29
CA LEU A 211 24.32 -22.89 -11.20
C LEU A 211 25.64 -23.61 -11.51
N PHE A 212 25.80 -24.82 -10.98
CA PHE A 212 26.95 -25.66 -11.32
C PHE A 212 26.68 -26.44 -12.60
N TYR A 213 27.62 -26.41 -13.56
CA TYR A 213 27.61 -27.31 -14.70
C TYR A 213 28.23 -28.64 -14.27
N LEU A 214 27.40 -29.69 -14.26
CA LEU A 214 27.76 -31.07 -13.92
C LEU A 214 27.74 -31.98 -15.16
N THR A 215 27.31 -31.45 -16.30
CA THR A 215 27.35 -32.05 -17.64
C THR A 215 27.57 -30.95 -18.69
N ASP A 216 28.10 -31.31 -19.86
CA ASP A 216 28.26 -30.38 -20.99
C ASP A 216 26.94 -29.99 -21.68
N SER A 217 25.81 -30.58 -21.25
CA SER A 217 24.48 -30.25 -21.76
C SER A 217 23.89 -29.01 -21.09
N THR A 218 24.14 -28.79 -19.78
CA THR A 218 23.63 -27.63 -19.04
C THR A 218 24.02 -26.28 -19.67
N PRO A 219 25.29 -25.99 -20.02
CA PRO A 219 25.64 -24.72 -20.66
C PRO A 219 25.08 -24.58 -22.07
N LYS A 220 24.91 -25.69 -22.81
CA LYS A 220 24.25 -25.69 -24.14
C LYS A 220 22.77 -25.34 -24.02
N LYS A 221 22.07 -25.88 -23.02
CA LYS A 221 20.69 -25.54 -22.68
C LYS A 221 20.56 -24.08 -22.23
N LEU A 222 21.39 -23.62 -21.30
CA LEU A 222 21.37 -22.24 -20.81
C LEU A 222 21.58 -21.22 -21.94
N LYS A 223 22.48 -21.53 -22.90
CA LYS A 223 22.76 -20.67 -24.05
C LYS A 223 21.52 -20.38 -24.92
N LYS A 224 20.51 -21.26 -24.97
CA LYS A 224 19.24 -20.98 -25.68
C LYS A 224 18.49 -19.79 -25.06
N ILE A 225 18.38 -19.76 -23.73
CA ILE A 225 17.55 -18.82 -22.96
C ILE A 225 18.32 -17.60 -22.41
N TYR A 226 19.67 -17.63 -22.43
CA TYR A 226 20.54 -16.67 -21.76
C TYR A 226 20.21 -15.19 -22.03
N TRP A 227 19.87 -14.83 -23.27
CA TRP A 227 19.60 -13.44 -23.67
C TRP A 227 18.22 -12.92 -23.26
N ASP A 228 17.30 -13.82 -22.88
CA ASP A 228 15.94 -13.51 -22.47
C ASP A 228 15.78 -13.54 -20.93
N LEU A 229 16.73 -14.15 -20.20
CA LEU A 229 16.81 -14.11 -18.73
C LEU A 229 16.80 -12.70 -18.10
N PRO A 230 17.41 -11.64 -18.69
CA PRO A 230 17.34 -10.29 -18.13
C PRO A 230 15.91 -9.77 -17.96
N GLU A 231 15.00 -10.08 -18.89
CA GLU A 231 13.60 -9.68 -18.83
C GLU A 231 12.84 -10.47 -17.74
N LEU A 232 13.10 -11.78 -17.62
CA LEU A 232 12.52 -12.60 -16.55
C LEU A 232 12.98 -12.09 -15.17
N PHE A 233 14.27 -11.77 -15.03
CA PHE A 233 14.83 -11.24 -13.80
C PHE A 233 14.34 -9.82 -13.49
N LEU A 234 14.05 -8.99 -14.50
CA LEU A 234 13.42 -7.69 -14.31
C LEU A 234 12.06 -7.83 -13.63
N TYR A 235 11.16 -8.67 -14.16
CA TYR A 235 9.83 -8.81 -13.57
C TYR A 235 9.87 -9.44 -12.18
N TYR A 236 10.82 -10.34 -11.88
CA TYR A 236 11.10 -10.78 -10.51
C TYR A 236 11.40 -9.59 -9.58
N HIS A 237 12.32 -8.70 -9.98
CA HIS A 237 12.70 -7.55 -9.16
C HIS A 237 11.59 -6.52 -9.01
N LYS A 238 10.77 -6.28 -10.04
CA LYS A 238 9.59 -5.43 -9.90
C LYS A 238 8.56 -5.98 -8.90
N ILE A 239 8.30 -7.29 -8.96
CA ILE A 239 7.37 -7.97 -8.03
C ILE A 239 7.90 -7.92 -6.59
N THR A 240 9.18 -8.20 -6.38
CA THR A 240 9.78 -8.18 -5.02
C THR A 240 9.94 -6.77 -4.47
N ASN A 241 10.36 -5.80 -5.29
CA ASN A 241 10.50 -4.39 -4.90
C ASN A 241 9.15 -3.77 -4.54
N GLY A 242 8.12 -3.96 -5.37
CA GLY A 242 6.76 -3.51 -5.07
C GLY A 242 6.21 -4.18 -3.80
N PHE A 243 6.44 -5.48 -3.59
CA PHE A 243 6.06 -6.13 -2.33
C PHE A 243 6.81 -5.54 -1.12
N GLN A 244 8.11 -5.32 -1.22
CA GLN A 244 8.93 -4.70 -0.16
C GLN A 244 8.43 -3.28 0.17
N GLN A 245 8.09 -2.49 -0.83
CA GLN A 245 7.54 -1.14 -0.66
C GLN A 245 6.12 -1.17 -0.08
N SER A 246 5.28 -2.14 -0.44
CA SER A 246 3.94 -2.33 0.16
C SER A 246 3.98 -2.58 1.67
N ARG A 247 5.07 -3.12 2.22
CA ARG A 247 5.20 -3.29 3.68
C ARG A 247 5.22 -1.94 4.38
N LYS A 248 6.02 -1.00 3.87
CA LYS A 248 6.11 0.36 4.42
C LYS A 248 4.75 1.06 4.41
N TYR A 249 4.00 0.99 3.31
CA TYR A 249 2.65 1.58 3.24
C TYR A 249 1.67 0.94 4.22
N ALA A 250 1.75 -0.37 4.45
CA ALA A 250 0.94 -1.05 5.46
C ALA A 250 1.35 -0.65 6.89
N ASP A 251 2.66 -0.59 7.18
CA ASP A 251 3.19 -0.15 8.47
C ASP A 251 2.81 1.33 8.77
N GLU A 252 2.89 2.19 7.75
CA GLU A 252 2.49 3.61 7.80
C GLU A 252 0.97 3.74 8.04
N ILE A 253 0.11 2.95 7.40
CA ILE A 253 -1.34 2.91 7.68
C ILE A 253 -1.61 2.48 9.14
N ASP A 254 -0.95 1.42 9.61
CA ASP A 254 -1.16 0.90 10.96
C ASP A 254 -0.71 1.93 12.02
N GLN A 255 0.35 2.71 11.73
CA GLN A 255 0.77 3.86 12.53
C GLN A 255 -0.28 4.97 12.54
N LEU A 256 -0.82 5.37 11.37
CA LEU A 256 -1.88 6.39 11.29
C LEU A 256 -3.12 5.99 12.08
N ILE A 257 -3.52 4.71 12.01
CA ILE A 257 -4.64 4.18 12.79
C ILE A 257 -4.37 4.30 14.29
N ARG A 258 -3.25 3.78 14.78
CA ARG A 258 -2.96 3.70 16.23
C ARG A 258 -2.63 5.06 16.85
N GLU A 259 -1.76 5.82 16.20
CA GLU A 259 -1.18 7.03 16.78
C GLU A 259 -2.01 8.29 16.54
N LYS A 260 -2.77 8.35 15.42
CA LYS A 260 -3.58 9.53 15.09
C LYS A 260 -5.09 9.25 15.23
N ILE A 261 -5.61 8.19 14.61
CA ILE A 261 -7.07 7.93 14.58
C ILE A 261 -7.57 7.47 15.96
N GLU A 262 -7.04 6.37 16.51
CA GLU A 262 -7.44 5.81 17.81
C GLU A 262 -7.13 6.74 19.00
N SER A 263 -6.15 7.64 18.87
CA SER A 263 -5.81 8.61 19.92
C SER A 263 -6.74 9.83 19.91
N GLN A 264 -7.00 10.43 18.74
CA GLN A 264 -7.79 11.65 18.61
C GLN A 264 -9.30 11.39 18.60
N SER A 265 -9.75 10.17 18.26
CA SER A 265 -11.17 9.78 18.33
C SER A 265 -11.69 9.58 19.75
N LYS A 266 -10.83 9.70 20.77
CA LYS A 266 -11.25 9.72 22.18
C LYS A 266 -11.87 11.07 22.52
N LEU A 267 -13.05 11.03 23.13
CA LEU A 267 -13.71 12.23 23.64
C LEU A 267 -12.77 12.98 24.61
N PRO A 268 -12.64 14.31 24.49
CA PRO A 268 -11.83 15.09 25.40
C PRO A 268 -12.50 15.15 26.78
N GLU A 269 -11.69 15.25 27.85
CA GLU A 269 -12.22 15.42 29.21
C GLU A 269 -13.04 16.72 29.36
N SER A 270 -12.73 17.74 28.57
CA SER A 270 -13.53 18.95 28.41
C SER A 270 -14.19 18.98 27.03
N LEU A 271 -15.53 18.92 26.98
CA LEU A 271 -16.34 19.10 25.76
C LEU A 271 -16.39 20.57 25.27
N ASN A 272 -15.32 21.34 25.50
CA ASN A 272 -15.23 22.74 25.11
C ASN A 272 -15.17 22.87 23.58
N LEU A 273 -15.94 23.83 23.03
CA LEU A 273 -16.07 24.09 21.60
C LEU A 273 -14.74 24.22 20.84
N ASP A 274 -13.75 24.93 21.40
CA ASP A 274 -12.46 25.14 20.75
C ASP A 274 -11.58 23.89 20.81
N VAL A 275 -11.69 23.08 21.87
CA VAL A 275 -11.04 21.77 21.97
C VAL A 275 -11.60 20.82 20.90
N LEU A 276 -12.92 20.73 20.79
CA LEU A 276 -13.60 19.91 19.77
C LEU A 276 -13.27 20.40 18.34
N LYS A 277 -13.31 21.72 18.09
CA LYS A 277 -12.93 22.30 16.80
C LYS A 277 -11.46 22.04 16.46
N ASN A 278 -10.56 21.97 17.43
CA ASN A 278 -9.16 21.65 17.18
C ASN A 278 -8.93 20.14 16.96
N GLN A 279 -9.59 19.25 17.72
CA GLN A 279 -9.56 17.81 17.42
C GLN A 279 -10.10 17.51 16.02
N LEU A 280 -11.19 18.16 15.60
CA LEU A 280 -11.73 18.03 14.24
C LEU A 280 -10.71 18.46 13.17
N LYS A 281 -9.98 19.56 13.39
CA LYS A 281 -8.91 20.00 12.47
C LYS A 281 -7.78 18.99 12.40
N GLU A 282 -7.35 18.41 13.52
CA GLU A 282 -6.26 17.42 13.50
C GLU A 282 -6.67 16.13 12.79
N ILE A 283 -7.87 15.57 13.08
CA ILE A 283 -8.35 14.37 12.38
C ILE A 283 -8.51 14.63 10.88
N LEU A 284 -9.00 15.81 10.48
CA LEU A 284 -9.13 16.18 9.06
C LEU A 284 -7.77 16.32 8.34
N LYS A 285 -6.64 16.50 9.05
CA LYS A 285 -5.29 16.41 8.45
C LYS A 285 -4.85 14.96 8.21
N VAL A 286 -5.40 13.99 8.94
CA VAL A 286 -5.07 12.56 8.78
C VAL A 286 -5.73 11.97 7.53
N VAL A 287 -6.94 12.41 7.18
CA VAL A 287 -7.71 11.83 6.06
C VAL A 287 -6.95 11.81 4.72
N PRO A 288 -6.27 12.88 4.27
CA PRO A 288 -5.53 12.86 3.00
C PRO A 288 -4.33 11.91 3.03
N GLU A 289 -3.56 11.93 4.13
CA GLU A 289 -2.39 11.07 4.36
C GLU A 289 -2.80 9.59 4.37
N TYR A 290 -3.86 9.27 5.10
CA TYR A 290 -4.45 7.94 5.18
C TYR A 290 -4.97 7.43 3.83
N THR A 291 -5.72 8.28 3.12
CA THR A 291 -6.30 7.93 1.80
C THR A 291 -5.21 7.72 0.74
N LEU A 292 -4.12 8.49 0.83
CA LEU A 292 -2.95 8.33 -0.04
C LEU A 292 -2.29 6.96 0.17
N GLN A 293 -2.01 6.58 1.42
CA GLN A 293 -1.35 5.29 1.70
C GLN A 293 -2.23 4.08 1.39
N LEU A 294 -3.56 4.19 1.58
CA LEU A 294 -4.47 3.12 1.15
C LEU A 294 -4.45 2.95 -0.37
N ARG A 295 -4.49 4.06 -1.13
CA ARG A 295 -4.33 4.04 -2.60
C ARG A 295 -2.98 3.46 -3.01
N HIS A 296 -1.91 3.79 -2.30
CA HIS A 296 -0.58 3.23 -2.53
C HIS A 296 -0.58 1.69 -2.41
N LEU A 297 -1.27 1.09 -1.45
CA LEU A 297 -1.41 -0.37 -1.41
C LEU A 297 -2.20 -0.92 -2.62
N GLU A 298 -3.30 -0.28 -3.01
CA GLU A 298 -4.14 -0.70 -4.14
C GLU A 298 -3.39 -0.62 -5.48
N ASP A 299 -2.68 0.48 -5.74
CA ASP A 299 -1.84 0.64 -6.93
C ASP A 299 -0.63 -0.30 -6.94
N THR A 300 -0.07 -0.63 -5.77
CA THR A 300 0.99 -1.65 -5.67
C THR A 300 0.46 -3.04 -6.00
N LEU A 301 -0.75 -3.40 -5.54
CA LEU A 301 -1.40 -4.67 -5.88
C LEU A 301 -1.68 -4.77 -7.39
N ASN A 302 -2.19 -3.71 -8.01
CA ASN A 302 -2.41 -3.63 -9.46
C ASN A 302 -1.10 -3.80 -10.24
N THR A 303 -0.04 -3.10 -9.84
CA THR A 303 1.31 -3.20 -10.41
C THR A 303 1.87 -4.63 -10.31
N LEU A 304 1.76 -5.29 -9.16
CA LEU A 304 2.17 -6.68 -8.98
C LEU A 304 1.32 -7.67 -9.81
N ASN A 305 0.03 -7.40 -9.99
CA ASN A 305 -0.83 -8.20 -10.86
C ASN A 305 -0.45 -8.07 -12.35
N ILE A 306 0.07 -6.91 -12.79
CA ILE A 306 0.60 -6.73 -14.15
C ILE A 306 1.94 -7.46 -14.29
N HIS A 307 2.88 -7.25 -13.36
CA HIS A 307 4.22 -7.82 -13.46
C HIS A 307 4.25 -9.35 -13.28
N ALA A 308 3.35 -9.94 -12.49
CA ALA A 308 3.19 -11.39 -12.40
C ALA A 308 2.79 -12.01 -13.76
N ARG A 309 1.83 -11.41 -14.46
CA ARG A 309 1.43 -11.85 -15.81
C ARG A 309 2.56 -11.68 -16.82
N ASN A 310 3.33 -10.59 -16.72
CA ASN A 310 4.52 -10.40 -17.55
C ASN A 310 5.59 -11.48 -17.28
N TYR A 311 5.93 -11.74 -16.02
CA TYR A 311 6.85 -12.81 -15.63
C TYR A 311 6.41 -14.18 -16.18
N GLN A 312 5.12 -14.52 -16.04
CA GLN A 312 4.55 -15.77 -16.60
C GLN A 312 4.66 -15.82 -18.13
N ARG A 313 4.38 -14.72 -18.82
CA ARG A 313 4.50 -14.60 -20.29
C ARG A 313 5.96 -14.75 -20.75
N THR A 314 6.91 -14.12 -20.08
CA THR A 314 8.34 -14.25 -20.37
C THR A 314 8.83 -15.67 -20.07
N LEU A 315 8.42 -16.27 -18.93
CA LEU A 315 8.75 -17.65 -18.60
C LEU A 315 8.21 -18.64 -19.64
N LYS A 316 6.97 -18.46 -20.11
CA LYS A 316 6.43 -19.26 -21.20
C LYS A 316 7.26 -19.11 -22.48
N ARG A 317 7.67 -17.88 -22.83
CA ARG A 317 8.58 -17.65 -23.97
C ARG A 317 9.89 -18.43 -23.83
N LEU A 318 10.46 -18.52 -22.62
CA LEU A 318 11.67 -19.34 -22.35
C LEU A 318 11.39 -20.85 -22.51
N GLN A 319 10.22 -21.33 -22.07
CA GLN A 319 9.80 -22.72 -22.24
C GLN A 319 9.61 -23.06 -23.73
N ASP A 320 8.96 -22.18 -24.49
CA ASP A 320 8.74 -22.33 -25.93
C ASP A 320 10.07 -22.26 -26.73
N GLN A 321 11.03 -21.40 -26.33
CA GLN A 321 12.39 -21.36 -26.90
C GLN A 321 13.25 -22.59 -26.56
N ALA A 322 13.02 -23.17 -25.38
CA ALA A 322 13.72 -24.35 -24.90
C ALA A 322 13.30 -25.60 -25.69
N ASN A 323 11.98 -25.78 -25.83
CA ASN A 323 11.35 -26.87 -26.56
C ASN A 323 11.78 -26.88 -28.03
N ASP A 324 12.33 -28.01 -28.47
CA ASP A 324 12.78 -28.22 -29.84
C ASP A 324 11.79 -29.17 -30.52
N PRO A 325 11.06 -28.73 -31.58
CA PRO A 325 10.06 -29.56 -32.26
C PRO A 325 10.60 -30.88 -32.82
N LEU A 326 11.93 -31.01 -32.96
CA LEU A 326 12.60 -32.19 -33.49
C LEU A 326 13.29 -33.05 -32.41
N GLN A 327 13.21 -32.69 -31.11
CA GLN A 327 13.84 -33.45 -30.01
C GLN A 327 12.85 -33.83 -28.91
N THR A 328 12.19 -34.98 -29.08
CA THR A 328 11.18 -35.54 -28.16
C THR A 328 11.66 -35.93 -26.75
N GLN A 329 12.95 -35.72 -26.41
CA GLN A 329 13.54 -36.14 -25.13
C GLN A 329 14.29 -35.04 -24.36
N THR A 330 14.47 -33.85 -24.92
CA THR A 330 15.27 -32.80 -24.27
C THR A 330 14.44 -32.03 -23.26
N ASN A 331 14.20 -32.60 -22.07
CA ASN A 331 13.53 -31.90 -20.97
C ASN A 331 14.38 -30.69 -20.52
N TYR A 332 13.78 -29.49 -20.56
CA TYR A 332 14.30 -28.26 -19.97
C TYR A 332 13.50 -27.97 -18.70
N ASN A 333 13.99 -28.46 -17.55
CA ASN A 333 13.36 -28.13 -16.28
C ASN A 333 13.55 -26.64 -15.98
N LEU A 334 12.45 -25.87 -16.01
CA LEU A 334 12.40 -24.46 -15.64
C LEU A 334 11.50 -24.23 -14.40
N ASP A 335 11.08 -25.32 -13.74
CA ASP A 335 10.13 -25.35 -12.63
C ASP A 335 10.58 -24.46 -11.47
N PHE A 336 11.89 -24.38 -11.23
CA PHE A 336 12.52 -23.44 -10.31
C PHE A 336 12.06 -21.98 -10.49
N PHE A 337 11.85 -21.53 -11.74
CA PHE A 337 11.26 -20.23 -12.05
C PHE A 337 9.74 -20.22 -11.97
N SER A 338 9.06 -21.32 -12.34
CA SER A 338 7.60 -21.46 -12.20
C SER A 338 7.14 -21.28 -10.76
N ARG A 339 7.85 -21.90 -9.79
CA ARG A 339 7.53 -21.82 -8.35
C ARG A 339 7.37 -20.38 -7.85
N PHE A 340 8.23 -19.45 -8.29
CA PHE A 340 8.14 -18.04 -7.89
C PHE A 340 6.83 -17.37 -8.36
N ALA A 341 6.37 -17.68 -9.58
CA ALA A 341 5.11 -17.17 -10.11
C ALA A 341 3.88 -17.85 -9.45
N GLU A 342 4.01 -19.11 -9.09
CA GLU A 342 2.94 -19.95 -8.54
C GLU A 342 2.77 -19.82 -7.02
N ARG A 343 3.81 -19.39 -6.29
CA ARG A 343 3.83 -19.38 -4.81
C ARG A 343 4.17 -18.00 -4.26
N GLU A 344 5.39 -17.52 -4.44
CA GLU A 344 5.84 -16.24 -3.88
C GLU A 344 5.02 -15.06 -4.40
N SER A 345 4.88 -14.91 -5.72
CA SER A 345 4.13 -13.81 -6.33
C SER A 345 2.66 -13.79 -5.91
N GLN A 346 2.01 -14.97 -5.81
CA GLN A 346 0.63 -15.08 -5.32
C GLN A 346 0.54 -14.75 -3.83
N THR A 347 1.50 -15.21 -3.02
CA THR A 347 1.57 -14.87 -1.59
C THR A 347 1.69 -13.37 -1.37
N PHE A 348 2.45 -12.66 -2.22
CA PHE A 348 2.62 -11.20 -2.11
C PHE A 348 1.31 -10.46 -2.43
N GLN A 349 0.62 -10.87 -3.51
CA GLN A 349 -0.68 -10.34 -3.89
C GLN A 349 -1.73 -10.57 -2.80
N LEU A 350 -1.78 -11.79 -2.23
CA LEU A 350 -2.70 -12.14 -1.13
C LEU A 350 -2.40 -11.36 0.15
N GLN A 351 -1.12 -11.11 0.48
CA GLN A 351 -0.76 -10.32 1.66
C GLN A 351 -1.18 -8.85 1.49
N ILE A 352 -0.84 -8.20 0.37
CA ILE A 352 -1.27 -6.81 0.10
C ILE A 352 -2.80 -6.71 0.10
N GLN A 353 -3.50 -7.68 -0.49
CA GLN A 353 -4.96 -7.72 -0.47
C GLN A 353 -5.54 -7.87 0.94
N ALA A 354 -4.87 -8.58 1.85
CA ALA A 354 -5.25 -8.65 3.25
C ALA A 354 -5.04 -7.30 3.95
N ASP A 355 -3.89 -6.64 3.75
CA ASP A 355 -3.59 -5.34 4.36
C ASP A 355 -4.61 -4.26 3.93
N ILE A 356 -4.94 -4.19 2.64
CA ILE A 356 -6.01 -3.33 2.10
C ILE A 356 -7.36 -3.61 2.81
N ASN A 357 -7.65 -4.86 3.15
CA ASN A 357 -8.90 -5.23 3.82
C ASN A 357 -8.85 -4.97 5.33
N TYR A 358 -7.68 -5.01 5.97
CA TYR A 358 -7.49 -4.55 7.36
C TYR A 358 -7.52 -3.01 7.48
N ALA A 359 -7.08 -2.30 6.43
CA ALA A 359 -7.15 -0.85 6.36
C ALA A 359 -8.59 -0.33 6.16
N LYS A 360 -9.44 -0.95 5.34
CA LYS A 360 -10.81 -0.45 5.05
C LYS A 360 -11.63 0.01 6.28
N PRO A 361 -11.67 -0.73 7.41
CA PRO A 361 -12.27 -0.27 8.66
C PRO A 361 -11.74 1.07 9.20
N GLY A 362 -10.46 1.40 9.02
CA GLY A 362 -9.87 2.68 9.46
C GLY A 362 -10.49 3.90 8.80
N SER A 363 -10.98 3.78 7.54
CA SER A 363 -11.77 4.83 6.90
C SER A 363 -13.12 5.04 7.60
N GLN A 364 -13.76 3.96 8.04
CA GLN A 364 -15.04 4.02 8.76
C GLN A 364 -14.86 4.66 10.15
N LEU A 365 -13.71 4.42 10.81
CA LEU A 365 -13.35 5.08 12.07
C LEU A 365 -13.12 6.59 11.87
N LEU A 366 -12.43 7.00 10.79
CA LEU A 366 -12.29 8.42 10.42
C LEU A 366 -13.66 9.08 10.21
N ASP A 367 -14.54 8.48 9.39
CA ASP A 367 -15.88 8.99 9.11
C ASP A 367 -16.71 9.14 10.39
N GLN A 368 -16.68 8.13 11.27
CA GLN A 368 -17.39 8.14 12.55
C GLN A 368 -16.84 9.20 13.51
N ALA A 369 -15.52 9.38 13.59
CA ALA A 369 -14.91 10.40 14.44
C ALA A 369 -15.25 11.82 13.96
N ILE A 370 -15.14 12.07 12.64
CA ILE A 370 -15.50 13.35 12.00
C ILE A 370 -16.98 13.67 12.23
N ALA A 371 -17.88 12.71 12.02
CA ALA A 371 -19.31 12.88 12.25
C ALA A 371 -19.63 13.14 13.74
N SER A 372 -18.98 12.43 14.66
CA SER A 372 -19.20 12.58 16.10
C SER A 372 -18.75 13.93 16.62
N ILE A 373 -17.53 14.37 16.26
CA ILE A 373 -17.00 15.67 16.70
C ILE A 373 -17.79 16.82 16.04
N ARG A 374 -18.18 16.69 14.75
CA ARG A 374 -19.06 17.66 14.10
C ARG A 374 -20.39 17.79 14.84
N GLY A 375 -21.05 16.67 15.16
CA GLY A 375 -22.32 16.69 15.91
C GLY A 375 -22.21 17.36 17.27
N LEU A 376 -21.10 17.16 18.00
CA LEU A 376 -20.85 17.85 19.26
C LEU A 376 -20.64 19.37 19.07
N VAL A 377 -19.89 19.78 18.04
CA VAL A 377 -19.70 21.19 17.67
C VAL A 377 -21.02 21.87 17.28
N GLU A 378 -21.88 21.17 16.54
CA GLU A 378 -23.21 21.67 16.15
C GLU A 378 -24.16 21.81 17.36
N ILE A 379 -24.12 20.86 18.31
CA ILE A 379 -24.92 20.92 19.55
C ILE A 379 -24.48 22.08 20.44
N ASP A 380 -23.18 22.23 20.70
CA ASP A 380 -22.64 23.29 21.57
C ASP A 380 -22.91 24.69 20.99
N GLN A 381 -22.73 24.87 19.67
CA GLN A 381 -23.11 26.14 19.01
C GLN A 381 -24.61 26.40 19.11
N ALA A 382 -25.46 25.40 18.90
CA ALA A 382 -26.91 25.56 19.05
C ALA A 382 -27.34 25.87 20.50
N GLU A 383 -26.58 25.46 21.52
CA GLU A 383 -26.80 25.84 22.92
C GLU A 383 -26.32 27.27 23.22
N SER A 384 -25.11 27.63 22.78
CA SER A 384 -24.56 28.99 22.85
C SER A 384 -25.48 30.03 22.19
N ASP A 385 -26.01 29.73 21.00
CA ASP A 385 -26.93 30.60 20.27
C ASP A 385 -28.29 30.73 20.98
N ARG A 386 -28.78 29.66 21.61
CA ARG A 386 -30.00 29.69 22.45
C ARG A 386 -29.80 30.57 23.68
N ILE A 387 -28.68 30.45 24.37
CA ILE A 387 -28.35 31.27 25.54
C ILE A 387 -28.25 32.74 25.13
N SER A 388 -27.56 33.01 24.02
CA SER A 388 -27.40 34.37 23.46
C SER A 388 -28.76 35.00 23.09
N ALA A 389 -29.61 34.27 22.37
CA ALA A 389 -30.94 34.74 21.99
C ALA A 389 -31.94 34.83 23.17
N GLN A 390 -31.70 34.12 24.28
CA GLN A 390 -32.44 34.31 25.53
C GLN A 390 -31.99 35.60 26.24
N ALA A 391 -30.68 35.82 26.36
CA ALA A 391 -30.11 37.03 26.96
C ALA A 391 -30.47 38.30 26.18
N GLU A 392 -30.57 38.23 24.84
CA GLU A 392 -31.08 39.30 23.99
C GLU A 392 -32.57 39.60 24.29
N LYS A 393 -33.43 38.58 24.28
CA LYS A 393 -34.86 38.74 24.62
C LYS A 393 -35.08 39.24 26.04
N GLU A 394 -34.20 38.92 26.98
CA GLU A 394 -34.23 39.45 28.33
C GLU A 394 -33.76 40.91 28.40
N ARG A 395 -32.74 41.31 27.62
CA ARG A 395 -32.39 42.73 27.44
C ARG A 395 -33.53 43.52 26.83
N ASP A 396 -34.19 43.02 25.78
CA ASP A 396 -35.34 43.65 25.15
C ASP A 396 -36.51 43.83 26.11
N ARG A 397 -36.82 42.82 26.93
CA ARG A 397 -37.84 42.91 27.99
C ARG A 397 -37.49 43.97 29.03
N ASN A 398 -36.26 43.93 29.55
CA ASN A 398 -35.78 44.88 30.54
C ASN A 398 -35.72 46.31 30.00
N GLN A 399 -35.39 46.49 28.72
CA GLN A 399 -35.40 47.78 28.04
C GLN A 399 -36.85 48.26 27.82
N ALA A 400 -37.75 47.43 27.30
CA ALA A 400 -39.16 47.77 27.14
C ALA A 400 -39.87 48.06 28.49
N GLU A 401 -39.43 47.45 29.60
CA GLU A 401 -39.91 47.80 30.93
C GLU A 401 -39.34 49.15 31.42
N ARG A 402 -38.05 49.41 31.21
CA ARG A 402 -37.45 50.74 31.46
C ARG A 402 -38.15 51.83 30.65
N ASP A 403 -38.49 51.57 29.40
CA ASP A 403 -39.17 52.51 28.51
C ASP A 403 -40.65 52.72 28.90
N ARG A 404 -41.30 51.70 29.47
CA ARG A 404 -42.62 51.88 30.11
C ARG A 404 -42.53 52.70 31.38
N ILE A 405 -41.50 52.50 32.19
CA ILE A 405 -41.26 53.27 33.43
C ILE A 405 -40.89 54.72 33.12
N SER A 406 -40.04 54.97 32.12
CA SER A 406 -39.69 56.32 31.67
C SER A 406 -40.90 57.03 31.04
N ALA A 407 -41.69 56.36 30.18
CA ALA A 407 -42.92 56.93 29.64
C ALA A 407 -44.00 57.19 30.72
N GLN A 408 -44.04 56.42 31.82
CA GLN A 408 -44.88 56.73 32.98
C GLN A 408 -44.33 57.91 33.79
N ALA A 409 -43.01 58.00 33.96
CA ALA A 409 -42.36 59.15 34.59
C ALA A 409 -42.57 60.43 33.77
N GLU A 410 -42.55 60.34 32.44
CA GLU A 410 -42.89 61.43 31.53
C GLU A 410 -44.35 61.82 31.63
N LYS A 411 -45.30 60.87 31.59
CA LYS A 411 -46.72 61.20 31.82
C LYS A 411 -47.02 61.78 33.21
N LYS A 412 -46.15 61.56 34.21
CA LYS A 412 -46.20 62.26 35.50
C LYS A 412 -45.59 63.66 35.41
N ARG A 413 -44.42 63.82 34.77
CA ARG A 413 -43.78 65.11 34.50
C ARG A 413 -44.68 66.02 33.65
N ASP A 414 -45.35 65.51 32.63
CA ASP A 414 -46.28 66.25 31.76
C ASP A 414 -47.48 66.82 32.53
N ARG A 415 -48.03 66.07 33.50
CA ARG A 415 -49.11 66.59 34.37
C ARG A 415 -48.63 67.68 35.31
N ASP A 416 -47.38 67.60 35.78
CA ASP A 416 -46.76 68.62 36.62
C ASP A 416 -46.38 69.86 35.78
N LEU A 417 -45.96 69.66 34.52
CA LEU A 417 -45.63 70.68 33.52
C LEU A 417 -46.87 71.43 33.01
N GLN A 418 -48.00 70.74 32.83
CA GLN A 418 -49.31 71.34 32.49
C GLN A 418 -49.80 72.32 33.55
N ASN A 419 -49.38 72.17 34.80
CA ASN A 419 -49.62 73.15 35.87
C ASN A 419 -48.57 74.25 35.97
N ARG A 420 -47.50 74.25 35.13
CA ARG A 420 -46.30 75.07 35.39
C ARG A 420 -45.60 75.73 34.21
N ILE A 421 -46.04 75.55 32.96
CA ILE A 421 -45.58 76.37 31.82
C ILE A 421 -46.75 77.06 31.12
N THR A 422 -47.15 78.18 31.69
CA THR A 422 -47.37 79.42 30.93
C THR A 422 -46.15 80.31 31.19
N ILE A 423 -45.71 81.10 30.20
CA ILE A 423 -44.52 82.00 30.19
C ILE A 423 -43.24 81.34 29.63
N ILE A 424 -42.68 81.99 28.57
CA ILE A 424 -41.45 81.68 27.79
C ILE A 424 -41.51 80.41 26.90
N GLY A 425 -41.10 80.41 25.62
CA GLY A 425 -40.83 81.54 24.71
C GLY A 425 -39.69 81.36 23.69
N VAL A 426 -40.01 80.86 22.49
CA VAL A 426 -39.28 81.02 21.20
C VAL A 426 -37.86 80.38 21.05
N GLY A 427 -37.67 79.58 19.98
CA GLY A 427 -36.36 79.11 19.48
C GLY A 427 -36.49 78.16 18.27
N ILE A 428 -35.59 78.21 17.29
CA ILE A 428 -35.64 77.46 16.00
C ILE A 428 -34.30 76.72 15.76
N GLY A 429 -34.31 75.49 15.20
CA GLY A 429 -33.08 74.65 15.12
C GLY A 429 -33.06 73.44 14.14
N VAL A 430 -33.36 73.68 12.87
CA VAL A 430 -33.15 72.88 11.62
C VAL A 430 -32.24 71.61 11.61
N ALA A 431 -32.83 70.50 11.10
CA ALA A 431 -32.28 69.38 10.28
C ALA A 431 -31.25 68.33 10.80
N GLY A 432 -31.31 67.13 10.20
CA GLY A 432 -30.30 66.07 10.29
C GLY A 432 -30.77 64.69 9.78
N VAL A 433 -30.55 64.37 8.49
CA VAL A 433 -30.82 63.04 7.91
C VAL A 433 -29.51 62.43 7.39
N THR A 434 -29.23 61.17 7.75
CA THR A 434 -28.27 60.30 7.03
C THR A 434 -28.82 58.87 6.99
N ALA A 435 -28.36 58.07 6.03
CA ALA A 435 -28.82 56.72 5.76
C ALA A 435 -27.67 55.88 5.17
N THR A 436 -27.99 54.64 4.78
CA THR A 436 -27.09 53.59 4.23
C THR A 436 -26.14 52.97 5.25
N ALA A 437 -25.62 51.75 5.06
CA ALA A 437 -26.14 50.50 4.46
C ALA A 437 -25.00 49.47 4.56
N ILE A 438 -25.34 48.17 4.63
CA ILE A 438 -24.61 47.05 3.99
C ILE A 438 -25.48 45.81 4.20
N THR A 439 -25.64 45.00 3.15
CA THR A 439 -26.35 43.72 3.19
C THR A 439 -25.44 42.58 2.76
N ASP A 440 -25.87 41.35 3.06
CA ASP A 440 -25.56 40.10 2.35
C ASP A 440 -24.08 39.74 2.09
N TYR A 441 -23.49 38.87 2.93
CA TYR A 441 -22.50 37.88 2.47
C TYR A 441 -22.24 36.76 3.49
N ILE A 442 -22.94 35.62 3.36
CA ILE A 442 -22.38 34.25 3.36
C ILE A 442 -23.25 33.42 2.40
N LYS A 443 -22.66 32.52 1.61
CA LYS A 443 -23.39 31.51 0.82
C LYS A 443 -23.15 30.12 1.41
N GLU A 444 -24.19 29.30 1.41
CA GLU A 444 -24.09 27.87 1.68
C GLU A 444 -23.41 27.13 0.52
N ALA A 445 -22.90 25.93 0.79
CA ALA A 445 -22.33 25.02 -0.21
C ALA A 445 -22.78 23.58 0.08
N GLU A 446 -23.29 22.89 -0.94
CA GLU A 446 -23.86 21.54 -0.81
C GLU A 446 -22.79 20.43 -0.77
N PRO A 447 -23.02 19.33 -0.01
CA PRO A 447 -22.10 18.19 0.05
C PRO A 447 -22.39 17.13 -1.04
N PRO A 448 -21.37 16.48 -1.62
CA PRO A 448 -21.56 15.46 -2.65
C PRO A 448 -21.98 14.07 -2.11
N THR A 449 -23.04 13.55 -2.73
CA THR A 449 -23.37 12.14 -3.08
C THR A 449 -22.86 10.97 -2.20
N LYS A 450 -23.82 10.16 -1.72
CA LYS A 450 -23.59 8.87 -1.01
C LYS A 450 -23.18 7.73 -1.97
N ILE A 451 -22.37 6.79 -1.48
CA ILE A 451 -22.12 5.47 -2.09
C ILE A 451 -22.84 4.38 -1.27
N GLN A 452 -23.39 3.37 -1.93
CA GLN A 452 -24.05 2.21 -1.29
C GLN A 452 -23.17 0.96 -1.35
N PHE A 453 -23.31 0.07 -0.35
CA PHE A 453 -22.75 -1.28 -0.37
C PHE A 453 -23.78 -2.33 0.07
N PHE A 454 -23.77 -3.48 -0.59
CA PHE A 454 -24.51 -4.67 -0.17
C PHE A 454 -23.73 -5.49 0.88
N PRO A 455 -24.41 -6.19 1.81
CA PRO A 455 -23.77 -6.88 2.92
C PRO A 455 -23.41 -8.35 2.59
N TRP A 456 -22.56 -8.98 3.41
CA TRP A 456 -22.72 -10.41 3.71
C TRP A 456 -22.18 -10.83 5.10
N ASN A 457 -22.59 -12.03 5.50
CA ASN A 457 -22.35 -12.73 6.78
C ASN A 457 -20.96 -13.43 6.73
N SER A 458 -20.31 -13.94 7.79
CA SER A 458 -20.79 -14.35 9.12
C SER A 458 -19.67 -14.41 10.19
N SER A 459 -20.07 -14.66 11.44
CA SER A 459 -19.29 -15.15 12.59
C SER A 459 -18.57 -14.10 13.49
N PRO A 460 -18.65 -14.25 14.84
CA PRO A 460 -18.26 -13.19 15.78
C PRO A 460 -16.74 -13.10 16.04
N HIS A 461 -16.06 -12.21 15.32
CA HIS A 461 -14.70 -11.75 15.65
C HIS A 461 -14.70 -11.00 17.01
N PRO A 462 -13.60 -10.95 17.79
CA PRO A 462 -13.58 -10.44 19.18
C PRO A 462 -14.23 -9.07 19.42
N ILE A 463 -14.22 -8.17 18.44
CA ILE A 463 -14.91 -6.85 18.47
C ILE A 463 -16.40 -6.99 18.83
N THR A 464 -17.07 -8.04 18.33
CA THR A 464 -18.48 -8.32 18.69
C THR A 464 -18.66 -8.72 20.15
N LYS A 465 -17.64 -9.30 20.81
CA LYS A 465 -17.68 -9.61 22.24
C LYS A 465 -17.54 -8.35 23.09
N SER A 466 -16.67 -7.41 22.70
CA SER A 466 -16.57 -6.09 23.36
C SER A 466 -17.86 -5.26 23.19
N ILE A 467 -18.49 -5.27 22.01
CA ILE A 467 -19.80 -4.61 21.79
C ILE A 467 -20.89 -5.29 22.63
N SER A 468 -20.87 -6.62 22.76
CA SER A 468 -21.82 -7.34 23.63
C SER A 468 -21.67 -6.94 25.09
N ILE A 469 -20.43 -6.75 25.57
CA ILE A 469 -20.12 -6.34 26.94
C ILE A 469 -20.48 -4.87 27.19
N SER A 470 -20.23 -3.95 26.24
CA SER A 470 -20.59 -2.54 26.40
C SER A 470 -22.11 -2.33 26.42
N LEU A 471 -22.88 -3.08 25.63
CA LEU A 471 -24.34 -3.08 25.70
C LEU A 471 -24.86 -3.58 27.06
N LEU A 472 -24.23 -4.60 27.65
CA LEU A 472 -24.60 -5.13 28.96
C LEU A 472 -24.29 -4.13 30.09
N ILE A 473 -23.15 -3.43 30.02
CA ILE A 473 -22.81 -2.33 30.94
C ILE A 473 -23.79 -1.15 30.77
N GLY A 474 -24.15 -0.80 29.53
CA GLY A 474 -25.14 0.24 29.24
C GLY A 474 -26.53 -0.07 29.79
N ALA A 475 -26.96 -1.34 29.72
CA ALA A 475 -28.22 -1.80 30.32
C ALA A 475 -28.21 -1.74 31.85
N LEU A 476 -27.08 -2.03 32.50
CA LEU A 476 -26.93 -1.86 33.95
C LEU A 476 -26.94 -0.39 34.37
N ALA A 477 -26.30 0.49 33.58
CA ALA A 477 -26.32 1.93 33.82
C ALA A 477 -27.73 2.55 33.68
N SER A 478 -28.52 2.11 32.69
CA SER A 478 -29.89 2.61 32.50
C SER A 478 -30.88 2.11 33.55
N VAL A 479 -30.71 0.89 34.08
CA VAL A 479 -31.45 0.46 35.28
C VAL A 479 -31.05 1.30 36.50
N GLY A 480 -29.76 1.62 36.65
CA GLY A 480 -29.27 2.50 37.71
C GLY A 480 -29.91 3.90 37.69
N THR A 481 -29.97 4.55 36.53
CA THR A 481 -30.62 5.86 36.41
C THR A 481 -32.14 5.78 36.56
N PHE A 482 -32.79 4.71 36.10
CA PHE A 482 -34.24 4.53 36.30
C PHE A 482 -34.61 4.39 37.79
N VAL A 483 -33.83 3.62 38.56
CA VAL A 483 -34.00 3.52 40.02
C VAL A 483 -33.72 4.86 40.70
N LEU A 484 -32.74 5.63 40.24
CA LEU A 484 -32.46 6.97 40.77
C LEU A 484 -33.63 7.94 40.55
N ILE A 485 -34.26 7.89 39.36
CA ILE A 485 -35.43 8.71 39.01
C ILE A 485 -36.64 8.34 39.86
N ASP A 486 -36.94 7.04 40.04
CA ASP A 486 -38.03 6.58 40.92
C ASP A 486 -37.81 7.00 42.40
N LEU A 487 -36.56 6.99 42.89
CA LEU A 487 -36.23 7.50 44.21
C LEU A 487 -36.49 9.00 44.35
N VAL A 488 -36.07 9.80 43.36
CA VAL A 488 -36.29 11.25 43.31
C VAL A 488 -37.78 11.58 43.19
N GLU A 489 -38.55 10.82 42.41
CA GLU A 489 -39.98 11.05 42.27
C GLU A 489 -40.75 10.70 43.56
N LYS A 490 -40.35 9.63 44.26
CA LYS A 490 -40.88 9.30 45.60
C LYS A 490 -40.57 10.38 46.62
N LEU A 491 -39.35 10.92 46.63
CA LEU A 491 -38.98 12.07 47.47
C LEU A 491 -39.81 13.31 47.12
N TRP A 492 -40.03 13.61 45.84
CA TRP A 492 -40.84 14.75 45.40
C TRP A 492 -42.31 14.62 45.81
N ARG A 493 -42.87 13.40 45.73
CA ARG A 493 -44.24 13.10 46.19
C ARG A 493 -44.41 13.24 47.71
N LEU A 494 -43.36 13.06 48.52
CA LEU A 494 -43.39 13.27 49.98
C LEU A 494 -43.37 14.76 50.39
N ILE A 495 -42.99 15.67 49.49
CA ILE A 495 -42.80 17.11 49.79
C ILE A 495 -44.05 17.95 49.47
N LYS A 496 -45.07 17.36 48.84
CA LYS A 496 -46.25 18.09 48.35
C LYS A 496 -47.38 18.14 49.40
N PRO A 497 -47.82 19.32 49.89
CA PRO A 497 -48.96 19.42 50.79
C PRO A 497 -50.30 19.12 50.06
N PRO A 498 -51.30 18.53 50.74
CA PRO A 498 -52.53 18.07 50.11
C PRO A 498 -53.56 19.19 49.91
N SER A 499 -54.15 19.24 48.71
CA SER A 499 -55.34 20.05 48.39
C SER A 499 -56.57 19.16 48.23
N SER A 500 -57.46 19.19 49.23
CA SER A 500 -58.92 18.97 49.16
C SER A 500 -59.51 18.06 48.06
N THR A 501 -59.92 16.85 48.47
CA THR A 501 -61.25 16.23 48.25
C THR A 501 -61.97 16.31 46.89
N GLU A 502 -62.30 15.17 46.28
CA GLU A 502 -63.70 14.64 46.19
C GLU A 502 -63.78 13.18 45.64
N SER A 503 -65.00 12.67 45.35
CA SER A 503 -65.38 11.24 45.36
C SER A 503 -65.77 10.63 43.97
N PRO A 504 -65.90 9.28 43.79
CA PRO A 504 -65.95 8.63 42.46
C PRO A 504 -67.28 7.91 42.04
N GLU A 505 -67.46 7.70 40.73
CA GLU A 505 -68.42 6.79 40.04
C GLU A 505 -67.91 6.46 38.61
N SER A 506 -68.39 5.48 37.81
CA SER A 506 -68.98 4.13 38.04
C SER A 506 -69.10 3.34 36.69
N LYS A 507 -69.34 2.00 36.73
CA LYS A 507 -69.77 1.06 35.62
C LYS A 507 -68.72 0.69 34.53
N GLN A 508 -68.57 -0.54 34.01
CA GLN A 508 -69.44 -1.65 33.48
C GLN A 508 -69.91 -1.43 32.01
N SER A 509 -69.96 -2.42 31.08
CA SER A 509 -69.55 -3.86 31.06
C SER A 509 -69.65 -4.51 29.64
N THR A 510 -69.34 -5.82 29.51
CA THR A 510 -69.93 -6.83 28.54
C THR A 510 -69.66 -6.73 27.00
N LEU A 511 -69.69 -7.79 26.15
CA LEU A 511 -69.38 -9.27 26.18
C LEU A 511 -69.31 -9.79 24.67
N PRO A 512 -69.24 -11.10 24.27
CA PRO A 512 -68.37 -11.51 23.14
C PRO A 512 -68.95 -12.40 21.99
N SER A 513 -68.09 -12.62 20.97
CA SER A 513 -67.86 -13.85 20.15
C SER A 513 -68.99 -14.73 19.57
N CYS A 514 -68.82 -15.12 18.30
CA CYS A 514 -69.20 -16.45 17.77
C CYS A 514 -68.24 -16.89 16.64
N SER A 515 -68.18 -18.18 16.32
CA SER A 515 -67.30 -18.82 15.30
C SER A 515 -68.10 -19.19 14.03
N THR A 516 -67.56 -19.73 12.92
CA THR A 516 -66.30 -20.48 12.56
C THR A 516 -66.07 -20.27 11.03
N SER A 517 -65.11 -20.79 10.24
CA SER A 517 -64.02 -21.81 10.30
C SER A 517 -62.97 -21.46 9.18
N GLU A 518 -62.04 -22.28 8.61
CA GLU A 518 -61.79 -23.74 8.60
C GLU A 518 -60.28 -24.11 8.46
N MET A 519 -59.79 -24.55 7.28
CA MET A 519 -58.60 -25.41 7.08
C MET A 519 -58.07 -25.37 5.62
N PRO A 520 -56.92 -26.00 5.25
CA PRO A 520 -55.73 -26.37 6.06
C PRO A 520 -54.33 -26.17 5.38
N ALA A 521 -53.29 -25.93 6.20
CA ALA A 521 -51.94 -26.57 6.18
C ALA A 521 -51.05 -26.58 4.88
N PRO A 522 -49.79 -27.11 4.88
CA PRO A 522 -48.94 -27.59 5.98
C PRO A 522 -47.57 -26.86 6.08
N THR A 523 -46.63 -27.41 6.86
CA THR A 523 -45.36 -26.77 7.28
C THR A 523 -44.15 -27.72 7.14
N GLN A 524 -42.95 -27.13 7.04
CA GLN A 524 -41.57 -27.65 7.17
C GLN A 524 -41.33 -29.10 7.66
N GLN A 525 -40.25 -29.74 7.17
CA GLN A 525 -39.01 -30.05 7.93
C GLN A 525 -37.93 -30.66 6.97
N ALA A 526 -36.62 -30.35 7.13
CA ALA A 526 -35.57 -31.11 7.85
C ALA A 526 -35.28 -32.55 7.29
N GLN A 527 -34.07 -33.13 7.36
CA GLN A 527 -32.83 -32.82 8.07
C GLN A 527 -31.60 -33.54 7.44
N LYS A 528 -30.36 -33.10 7.76
CA LYS A 528 -29.05 -33.82 7.75
C LYS A 528 -28.71 -34.90 6.68
N VAL A 529 -27.49 -34.81 6.14
CA VAL A 529 -26.72 -35.92 5.52
C VAL A 529 -25.33 -36.00 6.17
N GLY A 530 -24.75 -37.21 6.25
CA GLY A 530 -23.40 -37.50 6.74
C GLY A 530 -22.55 -38.28 5.73
N GLU A 531 -21.30 -38.55 6.09
CA GLU A 531 -20.26 -39.12 5.21
C GLU A 531 -20.49 -40.59 4.83
N THR A 532 -20.09 -41.00 3.61
CA THR A 532 -19.02 -42.02 3.41
C THR A 532 -18.66 -42.23 1.91
N LEU A 533 -17.41 -42.62 1.67
CA LEU A 533 -16.85 -43.22 0.44
C LEU A 533 -16.76 -44.77 0.64
N PRO A 534 -16.51 -45.65 -0.38
CA PRO A 534 -15.64 -45.40 -1.55
C PRO A 534 -15.91 -46.14 -2.90
N ALA A 535 -15.08 -45.80 -3.89
CA ALA A 535 -14.47 -46.64 -4.96
C ALA A 535 -15.26 -47.19 -6.17
N ASN A 536 -14.60 -47.09 -7.35
CA ASN A 536 -14.74 -47.88 -8.60
C ASN A 536 -16.09 -47.81 -9.37
N SER A 537 -16.17 -47.93 -10.71
CA SER A 537 -15.20 -48.35 -11.75
C SER A 537 -15.58 -47.84 -13.17
N ASP A 538 -14.57 -47.68 -14.03
CA ASP A 538 -14.55 -47.92 -15.50
C ASP A 538 -15.54 -47.26 -16.50
N LYS A 539 -15.00 -47.11 -17.73
CA LYS A 539 -15.64 -46.72 -19.02
C LYS A 539 -15.90 -45.21 -19.20
N THR A 540 -15.58 -44.59 -20.35
CA THR A 540 -15.02 -45.13 -21.62
C THR A 540 -14.07 -44.12 -22.25
#